data_AF-A0A7Y3CF53-F1
#
_entry.id   AF-A0A7Y3CF53-F1
#
_cell.length_a   1.000
_cell.length_b   1.000
_cell.length_c   1.000
_cell.angle_alpha   90.00
_cell.angle_beta   90.00
_cell.angle_gamma   90.00
#
_symmetry.space_group_name_H-M   'P 1'
#
loop_
_entity.id
_entity.type
_entity.pdbx_description
1 polymer ?
#
loop_
_entity_poly.entity_id
_entity_poly.type
_entity_poly.pdbx_seq_one_letter_code
_entity_poly.pdbx_strand_id
1 'polypeptide(L)'
;MKKRSDLMTKGPERAPHRSLFRAGGFSEQELKKPIIGIANSFNEIIPGHIHLDKLVESVKAGIYAAGGTPMVFNTIGVCDGIAMNHKGMKYSLVSRELIADSVEIMAMAHPFDGLVLLASCDKIIPGMLSAAARVNIPSIFLSGGPMLAGKVLGKNMGLDKVFEAVGRFNIGNITEDELLEYECNACTGSGSCSGMFTANTMSHLSEALGMSLPLNGSI
;
A
#
# COMPACT_ATOMS: atom_id res chain seq x y z
N MET A 1 -27.76 5.70 13.20
CA MET A 1 -27.04 6.67 12.34
C MET A 1 -27.20 6.24 10.89
N LYS A 2 -27.41 7.16 9.94
CA LYS A 2 -27.50 6.83 8.50
C LYS A 2 -26.09 6.51 7.99
N LYS A 3 -25.91 5.35 7.37
CA LYS A 3 -24.63 4.94 6.79
C LYS A 3 -24.49 5.47 5.38
N ARG A 4 -23.26 5.67 4.92
CA ARG A 4 -22.97 6.00 3.52
C ARG A 4 -23.34 4.81 2.62
N SER A 5 -23.07 3.59 3.08
CA SER A 5 -23.40 2.34 2.39
C SER A 5 -24.90 2.05 2.27
N ASP A 6 -25.77 2.76 3.02
CA ASP A 6 -27.22 2.65 2.87
C ASP A 6 -27.66 2.98 1.44
N LEU A 7 -26.90 3.84 0.73
CA LEU A 7 -27.16 4.21 -0.67
C LEU A 7 -27.15 3.01 -1.65
N MET A 8 -26.49 1.91 -1.30
CA MET A 8 -26.44 0.69 -2.13
C MET A 8 -27.07 -0.52 -1.45
N THR A 9 -27.43 -0.43 -0.16
CA THR A 9 -27.91 -1.58 0.62
C THR A 9 -29.34 -1.45 1.12
N LYS A 10 -29.86 -0.24 1.33
CA LYS A 10 -31.16 0.00 2.00
C LYS A 10 -32.26 0.37 1.01
N GLY A 11 -33.46 -0.17 1.22
CA GLY A 11 -34.64 0.12 0.40
C GLY A 11 -34.93 -0.91 -0.70
N PRO A 12 -36.19 -1.01 -1.17
CA PRO A 12 -36.57 -1.93 -2.23
C PRO A 12 -35.83 -1.66 -3.56
N GLU A 13 -35.57 -0.40 -3.88
CA GLU A 13 -34.85 0.03 -5.08
C GLU A 13 -33.40 -0.48 -5.14
N ARG A 14 -32.84 -0.89 -4.00
CA ARG A 14 -31.50 -1.49 -3.89
C ARG A 14 -31.50 -3.02 -4.00
N ALA A 15 -32.64 -3.64 -4.32
CA ALA A 15 -32.70 -5.08 -4.56
C ALA A 15 -31.70 -5.57 -5.64
N PRO A 16 -31.52 -4.89 -6.79
CA PRO A 16 -30.52 -5.29 -7.79
C PRO A 16 -29.07 -5.21 -7.28
N HIS A 17 -28.78 -4.23 -6.42
CA HIS A 17 -27.44 -4.07 -5.83
C HIS A 17 -27.18 -5.22 -4.84
N ARG A 18 -28.16 -5.50 -3.96
CA ARG A 18 -28.09 -6.63 -3.02
C ARG A 18 -28.02 -7.98 -3.72
N SER A 19 -28.64 -8.18 -4.89
CA SER A 19 -28.49 -9.44 -5.63
C SER A 19 -27.06 -9.65 -6.12
N LEU A 20 -26.37 -8.59 -6.57
CA LEU A 20 -24.95 -8.67 -6.92
C LEU A 20 -24.08 -8.93 -5.69
N PHE A 21 -24.36 -8.29 -4.55
CA PHE A 21 -23.66 -8.61 -3.29
C PHE A 21 -23.87 -10.07 -2.87
N ARG A 22 -25.08 -10.61 -3.01
CA ARG A 22 -25.36 -12.03 -2.72
C ARG A 22 -24.61 -12.96 -3.67
N ALA A 23 -24.48 -12.61 -4.94
CA ALA A 23 -23.65 -13.34 -5.89
C ALA A 23 -22.16 -13.32 -5.49
N GLY A 24 -21.70 -12.23 -4.87
CA GLY A 24 -20.37 -12.12 -4.25
C GLY A 24 -20.21 -12.83 -2.90
N GLY A 25 -21.24 -13.53 -2.42
CA GLY A 25 -21.19 -14.29 -1.16
C GLY A 25 -21.59 -13.51 0.10
N PHE A 26 -22.01 -12.25 -0.01
CA PHE A 26 -22.38 -11.45 1.16
C PHE A 26 -23.75 -11.83 1.72
N SER A 27 -23.79 -12.05 3.03
CA SER A 27 -25.03 -12.30 3.76
C SER A 27 -25.83 -11.01 4.00
N GLU A 28 -27.12 -11.14 4.30
CA GLU A 28 -27.94 -9.99 4.68
C GLU A 28 -27.44 -9.31 5.96
N GLN A 29 -26.92 -10.09 6.91
CA GLN A 29 -26.37 -9.57 8.16
C GLN A 29 -25.14 -8.70 7.91
N GLU A 30 -24.25 -9.11 6.99
CA GLU A 30 -23.10 -8.31 6.58
C GLU A 30 -23.52 -7.01 5.89
N LEU A 31 -24.49 -7.05 4.97
CA LEU A 31 -24.95 -5.84 4.28
C LEU A 31 -25.65 -4.84 5.22
N LYS A 32 -26.07 -5.27 6.42
CA LYS A 32 -26.60 -4.38 7.47
C LYS A 32 -25.50 -3.73 8.31
N LYS A 33 -24.27 -4.25 8.32
CA LYS A 33 -23.10 -3.68 9.04
C LYS A 33 -22.46 -2.51 8.28
N PRO A 34 -21.59 -1.70 8.90
CA PRO A 34 -20.75 -0.75 8.18
C PRO A 34 -19.86 -1.47 7.17
N ILE A 35 -19.83 -1.00 5.92
CA ILE A 35 -19.02 -1.59 4.86
C ILE A 35 -17.72 -0.80 4.75
N ILE A 36 -16.59 -1.46 4.99
CA ILE A 36 -15.26 -0.86 5.02
C ILE A 36 -14.50 -1.27 3.77
N GLY A 37 -14.14 -0.30 2.94
CA GLY A 37 -13.29 -0.53 1.77
C GLY A 37 -11.84 -0.70 2.18
N ILE A 38 -11.14 -1.69 1.63
CA ILE A 38 -9.69 -1.88 1.83
C ILE A 38 -9.01 -1.63 0.49
N ALA A 39 -8.35 -0.48 0.35
CA ALA A 39 -7.56 -0.12 -0.81
C ALA A 39 -6.16 -0.75 -0.70
N ASN A 40 -5.94 -1.84 -1.44
CA ASN A 40 -4.70 -2.60 -1.39
C ASN A 40 -3.81 -2.30 -2.62
N SER A 41 -2.54 -1.97 -2.41
CA SER A 41 -1.59 -1.78 -3.52
C SER A 41 -0.79 -3.04 -3.87
N PHE A 42 -1.12 -4.22 -3.33
CA PHE A 42 -0.43 -5.49 -3.61
C PHE A 42 -0.14 -5.68 -5.11
N ASN A 43 1.12 -5.99 -5.40
CA ASN A 43 1.59 -6.48 -6.69
C ASN A 43 2.96 -7.16 -6.49
N GLU A 44 3.34 -8.00 -7.46
CA GLU A 44 4.56 -8.81 -7.38
C GLU A 44 5.82 -8.08 -7.88
N ILE A 45 5.66 -6.91 -8.52
CA ILE A 45 6.78 -6.13 -9.05
C ILE A 45 7.44 -5.25 -7.96
N ILE A 46 6.72 -4.89 -6.90
CA ILE A 46 7.24 -4.10 -5.78
C ILE A 46 7.55 -5.02 -4.60
N PRO A 47 8.83 -5.24 -4.24
CA PRO A 47 9.19 -6.06 -3.07
C PRO A 47 8.53 -5.61 -1.76
N GLY A 48 8.25 -4.31 -1.63
CA GLY A 48 7.52 -3.78 -0.49
C GLY A 48 6.05 -4.15 -0.41
N HIS A 49 5.47 -4.64 -1.51
CA HIS A 49 4.03 -4.91 -1.60
C HIS A 49 3.69 -6.41 -1.60
N ILE A 50 4.68 -7.29 -1.71
CA ILE A 50 4.47 -8.73 -1.91
C ILE A 50 3.80 -9.45 -0.73
N HIS A 51 3.75 -8.82 0.46
CA HIS A 51 3.14 -9.38 1.67
C HIS A 51 1.85 -8.65 2.07
N LEU A 52 1.41 -7.65 1.30
CA LEU A 52 0.21 -6.89 1.62
C LEU A 52 -1.06 -7.74 1.53
N ASP A 53 -1.07 -8.80 0.72
CA ASP A 53 -2.14 -9.80 0.68
C ASP A 53 -2.38 -10.45 2.05
N LYS A 54 -1.30 -10.80 2.76
CA LYS A 54 -1.38 -11.38 4.12
C LYS A 54 -1.83 -10.35 5.15
N LEU A 55 -1.39 -9.10 5.01
CA LEU A 55 -1.84 -8.01 5.87
C LEU A 55 -3.33 -7.71 5.65
N VAL A 56 -3.82 -7.77 4.41
CA VAL A 56 -5.25 -7.63 4.09
C VAL A 56 -6.10 -8.65 4.84
N GLU A 57 -5.68 -9.91 4.93
CA GLU A 57 -6.44 -10.92 5.69
C GLU A 57 -6.53 -10.58 7.18
N SER A 58 -5.46 -10.01 7.75
CA SER A 58 -5.44 -9.53 9.14
C SER A 58 -6.36 -8.31 9.33
N VAL A 59 -6.35 -7.37 8.39
CA VAL A 59 -7.26 -6.21 8.37
C VAL A 59 -8.72 -6.65 8.26
N LYS A 60 -9.04 -7.60 7.38
CA LYS A 60 -10.38 -8.18 7.24
C LYS A 60 -10.85 -8.81 8.54
N ALA A 61 -10.01 -9.60 9.19
CA ALA A 61 -10.33 -10.21 10.48
C ALA A 61 -10.64 -9.15 11.55
N GLY A 62 -9.84 -8.08 11.63
CA GLY A 62 -10.07 -6.96 12.54
C GLY A 62 -11.40 -6.24 12.28
N ILE A 63 -11.73 -5.94 11.02
CA ILE A 63 -12.99 -5.31 10.64
C ILE A 63 -14.18 -6.21 11.00
N TYR A 64 -14.11 -7.50 10.72
CA TYR A 64 -15.16 -8.45 11.09
C TYR A 64 -15.36 -8.53 12.59
N ALA A 65 -14.26 -8.62 13.37
CA ALA A 65 -14.30 -8.65 14.84
C ALA A 65 -14.92 -7.37 15.42
N ALA A 66 -14.68 -6.22 14.79
CA ALA A 66 -15.28 -4.93 15.15
C ALA A 66 -16.74 -4.75 14.66
N GLY A 67 -17.33 -5.75 14.02
CA GLY A 67 -18.71 -5.71 13.54
C GLY A 67 -18.92 -4.97 12.22
N GLY A 68 -17.86 -4.75 11.44
CA GLY A 68 -17.93 -4.27 10.06
C GLY A 68 -17.94 -5.40 9.03
N THR A 69 -18.08 -5.02 7.76
CA THR A 69 -17.95 -5.90 6.59
C THR A 69 -16.83 -5.36 5.70
N PRO A 70 -15.68 -6.06 5.59
CA PRO A 70 -14.59 -5.61 4.74
C PRO A 70 -14.86 -5.95 3.26
N MET A 71 -14.48 -5.04 2.37
CA MET A 71 -14.47 -5.27 0.92
C MET A 71 -13.15 -4.79 0.35
N VAL A 72 -12.36 -5.70 -0.21
CA VAL A 72 -11.03 -5.38 -0.75
C VAL A 72 -11.17 -4.97 -2.20
N PHE A 73 -10.41 -3.96 -2.60
CA PHE A 73 -10.14 -3.64 -3.98
C PHE A 73 -8.67 -3.24 -4.15
N ASN A 74 -8.15 -3.34 -5.36
CA ASN A 74 -6.76 -3.04 -5.64
C ASN A 74 -6.60 -1.72 -6.38
N THR A 75 -5.46 -1.07 -6.16
CA THR A 75 -4.93 0.00 -7.00
C THR A 75 -3.52 -0.36 -7.46
N ILE A 76 -2.98 0.41 -8.42
CA ILE A 76 -1.65 0.16 -8.98
C ILE A 76 -0.53 0.60 -8.02
N GLY A 77 0.70 0.21 -8.35
CA GLY A 77 1.91 0.78 -7.75
C GLY A 77 3.07 0.74 -8.74
N VAL A 78 4.03 1.64 -8.55
CA VAL A 78 5.30 1.63 -9.29
C VAL A 78 6.45 1.51 -8.29
N CYS A 79 7.43 0.66 -8.58
CA CYS A 79 8.67 0.57 -7.81
C CYS A 79 9.66 1.62 -8.31
N ASP A 80 9.91 2.67 -7.52
CA ASP A 80 10.91 3.70 -7.88
C ASP A 80 12.32 3.11 -8.05
N GLY A 81 12.69 2.13 -7.22
CA GLY A 81 14.00 1.47 -7.30
C GLY A 81 14.21 0.76 -8.64
N ILE A 82 13.21 -0.02 -9.09
CA ILE A 82 13.28 -0.75 -10.38
C ILE A 82 13.15 0.21 -11.55
N ALA A 83 12.29 1.24 -11.45
CA ALA A 83 12.06 2.20 -12.53
C ALA A 83 13.25 3.15 -12.76
N MET A 84 14.24 3.14 -11.88
CA MET A 84 15.37 4.07 -11.89
C MET A 84 16.27 3.86 -13.10
N ASN A 85 16.84 4.96 -13.61
CA ASN A 85 17.81 4.96 -14.69
C ASN A 85 17.31 4.43 -16.07
N HIS A 86 16.00 4.45 -16.32
CA HIS A 86 15.45 4.25 -17.66
C HIS A 86 14.17 5.05 -17.87
N LYS A 87 13.52 4.93 -19.05
CA LYS A 87 12.29 5.67 -19.40
C LYS A 87 11.14 5.51 -18.40
N GLY A 88 11.14 4.42 -17.62
CA GLY A 88 10.11 4.11 -16.64
C GLY A 88 10.01 5.13 -15.51
N MET A 89 11.12 5.75 -15.11
CA MET A 89 11.12 6.76 -14.04
C MET A 89 10.20 7.96 -14.36
N LYS A 90 9.93 8.23 -15.63
CA LYS A 90 8.96 9.28 -16.05
C LYS A 90 7.52 8.98 -15.62
N TYR A 91 7.21 7.74 -15.26
CA TYR A 91 5.90 7.28 -14.82
C TYR A 91 5.78 7.16 -13.29
N SER A 92 6.85 7.37 -12.53
CA SER A 92 6.82 7.27 -11.05
C SER A 92 5.90 8.33 -10.45
N LEU A 93 6.19 9.62 -10.61
CA LEU A 93 5.45 10.68 -9.90
C LEU A 93 3.98 10.76 -10.32
N VAL A 94 3.68 10.58 -11.62
CA VAL A 94 2.30 10.61 -12.13
C VAL A 94 1.46 9.46 -11.57
N SER A 95 2.08 8.33 -11.16
CA SER A 95 1.35 7.24 -10.51
C SER A 95 0.66 7.67 -9.22
N ARG A 96 1.18 8.69 -8.50
CA ARG A 96 0.55 9.25 -7.29
C ARG A 96 -0.87 9.73 -7.57
N GLU A 97 -1.06 10.48 -8.65
CA GLU A 97 -2.38 11.02 -9.02
C GLU A 97 -3.31 9.90 -9.45
N LEU A 98 -2.81 8.95 -10.26
CA LEU A 98 -3.62 7.83 -10.72
C LEU A 98 -4.08 6.93 -9.57
N ILE A 99 -3.23 6.75 -8.55
CA ILE A 99 -3.58 6.02 -7.32
C ILE A 99 -4.65 6.80 -6.53
N ALA A 100 -4.47 8.10 -6.37
CA ALA A 100 -5.45 8.94 -5.68
C ALA A 100 -6.82 8.86 -6.37
N ASP A 101 -6.84 9.04 -7.69
CA ASP A 101 -8.04 8.98 -8.52
C ASP A 101 -8.67 7.58 -8.50
N SER A 102 -7.86 6.51 -8.55
CA SER A 102 -8.33 5.13 -8.49
C SER A 102 -9.08 4.82 -7.19
N VAL A 103 -8.53 5.26 -6.06
CA VAL A 103 -9.17 5.08 -4.74
C VAL A 103 -10.41 5.96 -4.61
N GLU A 104 -10.35 7.20 -5.07
CA GLU A 104 -11.48 8.12 -5.07
C GLU A 104 -12.65 7.60 -5.91
N ILE A 105 -12.39 7.12 -7.13
CA ILE A 105 -13.40 6.50 -8.01
C ILE A 105 -14.06 5.32 -7.29
N MET A 106 -13.27 4.41 -6.71
CA MET A 106 -13.81 3.25 -6.02
C MET A 106 -14.65 3.64 -4.81
N ALA A 107 -14.18 4.57 -4.00
CA ALA A 107 -14.88 5.02 -2.81
C ALA A 107 -16.14 5.83 -3.14
N MET A 108 -16.17 6.57 -4.25
CA MET A 108 -17.34 7.35 -4.68
C MET A 108 -18.39 6.48 -5.40
N ALA A 109 -17.97 5.56 -6.26
CA ALA A 109 -18.86 4.64 -6.96
C ALA A 109 -19.47 3.59 -6.01
N HIS A 110 -18.68 3.11 -5.05
CA HIS A 110 -19.12 2.17 -4.02
C HIS A 110 -19.11 2.91 -2.68
N PRO A 111 -20.27 3.35 -2.17
CA PRO A 111 -20.34 4.26 -1.05
C PRO A 111 -19.96 3.61 0.30
N PHE A 112 -18.68 3.22 0.47
CA PHE A 112 -18.11 2.68 1.71
C PHE A 112 -18.30 3.64 2.87
N ASP A 113 -18.46 3.09 4.07
CA ASP A 113 -18.60 3.84 5.32
C ASP A 113 -17.26 4.29 5.91
N GLY A 114 -16.18 3.61 5.52
CA GLY A 114 -14.80 3.99 5.85
C GLY A 114 -13.80 3.27 4.97
N LEU A 115 -12.52 3.66 5.06
CA LEU A 115 -11.43 3.13 4.26
C LEU A 115 -10.25 2.67 5.12
N VAL A 116 -9.66 1.55 4.75
CA VAL A 116 -8.29 1.17 5.14
C VAL A 116 -7.41 1.30 3.90
N LEU A 117 -6.34 2.07 4.02
CA LEU A 117 -5.40 2.34 2.93
C LEU A 117 -4.10 1.59 3.20
N LEU A 118 -3.76 0.63 2.34
CA LEU A 118 -2.62 -0.26 2.57
C LEU A 118 -1.56 -0.09 1.47
N ALA A 119 -0.38 0.42 1.85
CA ALA A 119 0.76 0.59 0.95
C ALA A 119 2.08 0.69 1.72
N SER A 120 3.21 0.56 1.02
CA SER A 120 4.54 0.75 1.62
C SER A 120 5.58 1.44 0.73
N CYS A 121 5.29 1.68 -0.55
CA CYS A 121 6.28 2.18 -1.51
C CYS A 121 5.98 3.64 -1.92
N ASP A 122 7.01 4.31 -2.43
CA ASP A 122 7.22 5.75 -2.48
C ASP A 122 5.97 6.59 -2.77
N LYS A 123 5.46 6.54 -4.00
CA LYS A 123 4.40 7.45 -4.49
C LYS A 123 2.99 6.96 -4.13
N ILE A 124 2.87 5.71 -3.69
CA ILE A 124 1.57 5.12 -3.33
C ILE A 124 1.06 5.71 -2.02
N ILE A 125 1.92 5.88 -1.00
CA ILE A 125 1.54 6.43 0.31
C ILE A 125 0.88 7.81 0.18
N PRO A 126 1.52 8.83 -0.44
CA PRO A 126 0.87 10.13 -0.62
C PRO A 126 -0.35 10.07 -1.53
N GLY A 127 -0.41 9.18 -2.52
CA GLY A 127 -1.59 8.98 -3.37
C GLY A 127 -2.80 8.50 -2.56
N MET A 128 -2.59 7.50 -1.71
CA MET A 128 -3.58 6.98 -0.78
C MET A 128 -4.07 8.04 0.22
N LEU A 129 -3.14 8.77 0.84
CA LEU A 129 -3.48 9.85 1.79
C LEU A 129 -4.24 10.99 1.10
N SER A 130 -3.88 11.33 -0.14
CA SER A 130 -4.59 12.32 -0.94
C SER A 130 -6.03 11.87 -1.22
N ALA A 131 -6.24 10.60 -1.57
CA ALA A 131 -7.58 10.06 -1.76
C ALA A 131 -8.42 10.12 -0.47
N ALA A 132 -7.86 9.75 0.68
CA ALA A 132 -8.57 9.88 1.96
C ALA A 132 -9.00 11.34 2.22
N ALA A 133 -8.12 12.30 1.97
CA ALA A 133 -8.43 13.72 2.13
C ALA A 133 -9.53 14.19 1.17
N ARG A 134 -9.51 13.75 -0.10
CA ARG A 134 -10.54 14.10 -1.11
C ARG A 134 -11.90 13.50 -0.79
N VAL A 135 -11.94 12.21 -0.43
CA VAL A 135 -13.19 11.47 -0.15
C VAL A 135 -13.80 11.90 1.19
N ASN A 136 -12.96 12.24 2.17
CA ASN A 136 -13.36 12.78 3.47
C ASN A 136 -14.38 11.91 4.22
N ILE A 137 -14.07 10.62 4.34
CA ILE A 137 -14.78 9.65 5.19
C ILE A 137 -13.79 9.02 6.19
N PRO A 138 -14.25 8.40 7.30
CA PRO A 138 -13.35 7.75 8.25
C PRO A 138 -12.35 6.84 7.55
N SER A 139 -11.06 7.16 7.67
CA SER A 139 -9.99 6.49 6.92
C SER A 139 -8.78 6.28 7.83
N ILE A 140 -8.08 5.16 7.64
CA ILE A 140 -6.81 4.88 8.32
C ILE A 140 -5.78 4.32 7.33
N PHE A 141 -4.54 4.77 7.44
CA PHE A 141 -3.41 4.28 6.66
C PHE A 141 -2.63 3.23 7.45
N LEU A 142 -2.32 2.11 6.80
CA LEU A 142 -1.48 1.04 7.30
C LEU A 142 -0.28 0.86 6.36
N SER A 143 0.92 1.02 6.92
CA SER A 143 2.18 0.76 6.24
C SER A 143 2.41 -0.75 6.11
N GLY A 144 2.98 -1.19 4.99
CA GLY A 144 3.53 -2.54 4.88
C GLY A 144 4.85 -2.73 5.66
N GLY A 145 5.47 -1.65 6.12
CA GLY A 145 6.76 -1.68 6.83
C GLY A 145 7.99 -1.73 5.92
N PRO A 146 9.16 -1.39 6.46
CA PRO A 146 10.44 -1.46 5.75
C PRO A 146 10.97 -2.88 5.67
N MET A 147 11.79 -3.15 4.66
CA MET A 147 12.58 -4.37 4.60
C MET A 147 13.69 -4.32 5.65
N LEU A 148 14.13 -5.48 6.12
CA LEU A 148 15.33 -5.57 6.94
C LEU A 148 16.56 -5.14 6.12
N ALA A 149 17.53 -4.52 6.80
CA ALA A 149 18.80 -4.19 6.17
C ALA A 149 19.52 -5.48 5.74
N GLY A 150 19.98 -5.50 4.48
CA GLY A 150 20.82 -6.57 3.96
C GLY A 150 22.20 -6.55 4.57
N LYS A 151 23.01 -7.59 4.27
CA LYS A 151 24.40 -7.68 4.76
C LYS A 151 25.34 -8.13 3.65
N VAL A 152 26.34 -7.29 3.36
CA VAL A 152 27.42 -7.60 2.41
C VAL A 152 28.73 -7.42 3.15
N LEU A 153 29.62 -8.42 3.10
CA LEU A 153 30.90 -8.41 3.83
C LEU A 153 30.77 -8.01 5.32
N GLY A 154 29.71 -8.48 5.98
CA GLY A 154 29.44 -8.23 7.41
C GLY A 154 28.95 -6.81 7.75
N LYS A 155 28.72 -5.95 6.75
CA LYS A 155 28.20 -4.59 6.96
C LYS A 155 26.74 -4.50 6.53
N ASN A 156 25.96 -3.70 7.26
CA ASN A 156 24.58 -3.41 6.87
C ASN A 156 24.55 -2.67 5.53
N MET A 157 23.68 -3.11 4.64
CA MET A 157 23.49 -2.56 3.31
C MET A 157 22.03 -2.21 3.05
N GLY A 158 21.84 -1.29 2.12
CA GLY A 158 20.57 -0.94 1.52
C GLY A 158 20.75 -0.70 0.03
N LEU A 159 19.64 -0.40 -0.65
CA LEU A 159 19.62 -0.17 -2.10
C LEU A 159 20.55 0.97 -2.54
N ASP A 160 20.70 2.01 -1.72
CA ASP A 160 21.64 3.12 -1.96
C ASP A 160 23.08 2.65 -2.14
N LYS A 161 23.50 1.64 -1.37
CA LYS A 161 24.85 1.07 -1.44
C LYS A 161 25.07 0.23 -2.68
N VAL A 162 24.02 -0.34 -3.26
CA VAL A 162 24.10 -1.02 -4.56
C VAL A 162 24.36 0.01 -5.67
N PHE A 163 23.70 1.17 -5.63
CA PHE A 163 23.99 2.25 -6.57
C PHE A 163 25.44 2.76 -6.45
N GLU A 164 25.96 2.89 -5.23
CA GLU A 164 27.38 3.23 -5.01
C GLU A 164 28.32 2.14 -5.53
N ALA A 165 27.97 0.86 -5.35
CA ALA A 165 28.76 -0.27 -5.85
C ALA A 165 28.87 -0.27 -7.38
N VAL A 166 27.79 0.04 -8.11
CA VAL A 166 27.82 0.22 -9.57
C VAL A 166 28.81 1.33 -9.97
N GLY A 167 28.83 2.44 -9.23
CA GLY A 167 29.80 3.51 -9.44
C GLY A 167 31.25 3.04 -9.25
N ARG A 168 31.52 2.25 -8.21
CA ARG A 168 32.85 1.66 -7.94
C ARG A 168 33.26 0.65 -9.01
N PHE A 169 32.33 -0.15 -9.51
CA PHE A 169 32.59 -1.11 -10.58
C PHE A 169 33.02 -0.40 -11.87
N ASN A 170 32.31 0.66 -12.26
CA ASN A 170 32.59 1.42 -13.48
C ASN A 170 33.97 2.09 -13.49
N ILE A 171 34.55 2.39 -12.32
CA ILE A 171 35.91 2.95 -12.19
C ILE A 171 36.98 1.88 -11.90
N GLY A 172 36.61 0.59 -11.93
CA GLY A 172 37.52 -0.54 -11.74
C GLY A 172 37.91 -0.81 -10.28
N ASN A 173 37.16 -0.28 -9.30
CA ASN A 173 37.46 -0.43 -7.87
C ASN A 173 36.88 -1.70 -7.24
N ILE A 174 35.95 -2.38 -7.92
CA ILE A 174 35.42 -3.69 -7.51
C ILE A 174 35.27 -4.61 -8.72
N THR A 175 35.30 -5.92 -8.51
CA THR A 175 35.07 -6.93 -9.54
C THR A 175 33.58 -7.15 -9.81
N GLU A 176 33.26 -7.90 -10.87
CA GLU A 176 31.89 -8.33 -11.18
C GLU A 176 31.33 -9.24 -10.08
N ASP A 177 32.14 -10.17 -9.56
CA ASP A 177 31.76 -11.04 -8.45
C ASP A 177 31.45 -10.25 -7.17
N GLU A 178 32.26 -9.21 -6.87
CA GLU A 178 31.97 -8.32 -5.74
C GLU A 178 30.67 -7.56 -5.96
N LEU A 179 30.42 -7.04 -7.17
CA LEU A 179 29.16 -6.35 -7.50
C LEU A 179 27.95 -7.29 -7.34
N LEU A 180 28.07 -8.54 -7.77
CA LEU A 180 27.04 -9.56 -7.60
C LEU A 180 26.77 -9.84 -6.12
N GLU A 181 27.79 -9.80 -5.26
CA GLU A 181 27.59 -9.93 -3.81
C GLU A 181 26.69 -8.81 -3.25
N TYR A 182 26.87 -7.55 -3.72
CA TYR A 182 25.97 -6.45 -3.36
C TYR A 182 24.56 -6.67 -3.87
N GLU A 183 24.40 -7.09 -5.13
CA GLU A 183 23.10 -7.34 -5.75
C GLU A 183 22.29 -8.38 -4.96
N CYS A 184 22.89 -9.52 -4.65
CA CYS A 184 22.19 -10.64 -4.02
C CYS A 184 21.85 -10.43 -2.54
N ASN A 185 22.59 -9.56 -1.82
CA ASN A 185 22.51 -9.50 -0.36
C ASN A 185 22.09 -8.14 0.22
N ALA A 186 21.95 -7.07 -0.59
CA ALA A 186 21.60 -5.75 -0.08
C ALA A 186 20.11 -5.57 0.24
N CYS A 187 19.21 -6.20 -0.52
CA CYS A 187 17.76 -6.09 -0.33
C CYS A 187 17.18 -7.45 0.08
N THR A 188 16.94 -7.64 1.37
CA THR A 188 16.50 -8.94 1.90
C THR A 188 15.01 -8.93 2.26
N GLY A 189 14.23 -9.75 1.55
CA GLY A 189 12.83 -10.01 1.87
C GLY A 189 11.84 -8.91 1.48
N SER A 190 10.63 -9.02 2.01
CA SER A 190 9.54 -8.07 1.76
C SER A 190 9.68 -6.80 2.57
N GLY A 191 9.31 -5.66 1.98
CA GLY A 191 9.23 -4.36 2.67
C GLY A 191 9.70 -3.19 1.80
N SER A 192 9.41 -1.96 2.25
CA SER A 192 9.91 -0.75 1.61
C SER A 192 11.45 -0.65 1.73
N CYS A 193 12.11 0.29 1.05
CA CYS A 193 13.55 0.49 1.23
C CYS A 193 13.90 0.74 2.71
N SER A 194 14.96 0.12 3.22
CA SER A 194 15.32 0.13 4.66
C SER A 194 15.80 1.49 5.20
N GLY A 195 16.22 2.41 4.33
CA GLY A 195 16.67 3.76 4.72
C GLY A 195 15.53 4.78 4.88
N MET A 196 15.85 5.97 5.42
CA MET A 196 14.91 7.10 5.53
C MET A 196 14.70 7.81 4.19
N PHE A 197 14.17 7.09 3.20
CA PHE A 197 13.71 7.62 1.91
C PHE A 197 12.23 8.03 1.98
N THR A 198 11.62 8.37 0.84
CA THR A 198 10.22 8.85 0.83
C THR A 198 9.27 7.85 1.46
N ALA A 199 9.35 6.56 1.13
CA ALA A 199 8.47 5.54 1.71
C ALA A 199 8.42 5.61 3.25
N ASN A 200 9.56 5.50 3.93
CA ASN A 200 9.61 5.54 5.40
C ASN A 200 9.32 6.93 5.94
N THR A 201 9.76 8.00 5.27
CA THR A 201 9.44 9.38 5.66
C THR A 201 7.93 9.62 5.64
N MET A 202 7.24 9.14 4.61
CA MET A 202 5.80 9.26 4.46
C MET A 202 5.03 8.36 5.44
N SER A 203 5.54 7.18 5.77
CA SER A 203 4.96 6.34 6.83
C SER A 203 5.08 6.97 8.22
N HIS A 204 6.19 7.63 8.53
CA HIS A 204 6.31 8.41 9.77
C HIS A 204 5.42 9.66 9.74
N LEU A 205 5.32 10.31 8.58
CA LEU A 205 4.43 11.47 8.41
C LEU A 205 2.96 11.07 8.60
N SER A 206 2.52 9.92 8.10
CA SER A 206 1.13 9.47 8.29
C SER A 206 0.80 9.24 9.77
N GLU A 207 1.75 8.71 10.54
CA GLU A 207 1.64 8.59 11.99
C GLU A 207 1.59 9.97 12.68
N ALA A 208 2.49 10.88 12.31
CA ALA A 208 2.52 12.24 12.85
C ALA A 208 1.24 13.05 12.56
N LEU A 209 0.61 12.81 11.40
CA LEU A 209 -0.67 13.39 11.01
C LEU A 209 -1.87 12.76 11.74
N GLY A 210 -1.68 11.68 12.50
CA GLY A 210 -2.75 10.92 13.13
C GLY A 210 -3.58 10.09 12.14
N MET A 211 -3.08 9.87 10.93
CA MET A 211 -3.72 9.04 9.89
C MET A 211 -3.39 7.55 10.05
N SER A 212 -2.46 7.21 10.94
CA SER A 212 -2.04 5.84 11.24
C SER A 212 -2.01 5.59 12.74
N LEU A 213 -2.07 4.32 13.14
CA LEU A 213 -1.84 3.95 14.53
C LEU A 213 -0.39 4.25 14.95
N PRO A 214 -0.13 4.49 16.25
CA PRO A 214 1.23 4.59 16.76
C PRO A 214 2.09 3.39 16.37
N LEU A 215 3.38 3.64 16.11
CA LEU A 215 4.38 2.68 15.65
C LEU A 215 4.25 2.24 14.18
N ASN A 216 3.23 2.69 13.44
CA ASN A 216 3.06 2.35 12.02
C ASN A 216 4.27 2.75 11.15
N GLY A 217 4.96 3.85 11.50
CA GLY A 217 6.16 4.28 10.79
C GLY A 217 7.40 3.43 11.06
N SER A 218 7.40 2.62 12.13
CA SER A 218 8.61 2.03 12.73
C SER A 218 8.59 0.51 12.91
N ILE A 219 7.46 -0.17 12.64
CA ILE A 219 7.34 -1.63 12.67
C ILE A 219 7.88 -2.26 11.39
#